data_AF-Q52144-F1
#
_entry.id   AF-Q52144-F1
#
_cell.length_a   1.000
_cell.length_b   1.000
_cell.length_c   1.000
_cell.angle_alpha   90.00
_cell.angle_beta   90.00
_cell.angle_gamma   90.00
#
_symmetry.space_group_name_H-M   'P 1'
#
loop_
_entity.id
_entity.type
_entity.pdbx_description
1 polymer ?
#
loop_
_entity_poly.entity_id
_entity_poly.type
_entity_poly.pdbx_seq_one_letter_code
_entity_poly.pdbx_strand_id
1 'polypeptide(L)'
;MSDGYSDGYSDGYNRQPTVRKKRRVTAAEGARITGLSERHVVRLVAQERSEWLAEQAARRERIRAYHDDEGHSWPQTAKHFGLHLDTVKRLGYRARKERAAEQEAAQKAHNEADNPPLF
;
A
#
# COMPACT_ATOMS: atom_id res chain seq x y z
N MET A 1 -45.32 -26.13 3.11
CA MET A 1 -44.19 -25.47 2.42
C MET A 1 -44.37 -23.96 2.48
N SER A 2 -43.62 -23.29 3.36
CA SER A 2 -42.96 -21.98 3.16
C SER A 2 -42.41 -21.53 4.52
N ASP A 3 -41.18 -21.95 4.80
CA ASP A 3 -40.40 -21.47 5.95
C ASP A 3 -40.08 -19.98 5.78
N GLY A 4 -40.74 -19.14 6.58
CA GLY A 4 -40.44 -17.71 6.66
C GLY A 4 -39.27 -17.46 7.61
N TYR A 5 -38.05 -17.72 7.14
CA TYR A 5 -36.83 -17.35 7.88
C TYR A 5 -36.54 -15.86 7.67
N SER A 6 -37.04 -15.03 8.58
CA SER A 6 -36.68 -13.61 8.68
C SER A 6 -35.27 -13.51 9.28
N ASP A 7 -34.25 -13.44 8.42
CA ASP A 7 -32.87 -13.16 8.83
C ASP A 7 -32.70 -11.65 9.04
N GLY A 8 -33.21 -11.18 10.18
CA GLY A 8 -33.08 -9.81 10.67
C GLY A 8 -31.87 -9.62 11.57
N TYR A 9 -30.67 -10.03 11.14
CA TYR A 9 -29.42 -9.63 11.80
C TYR A 9 -28.87 -8.33 11.18
N SER A 10 -29.49 -7.21 11.53
CA SER A 10 -28.92 -5.87 11.34
C SER A 10 -27.86 -5.62 12.42
N ASP A 11 -26.69 -6.24 12.28
CA ASP A 11 -25.57 -5.97 13.19
C ASP A 11 -24.74 -4.80 12.67
N GLY A 12 -25.26 -3.60 12.96
CA GLY A 12 -24.64 -2.31 12.68
C GLY A 12 -23.42 -2.02 13.54
N TYR A 13 -22.43 -2.92 13.56
CA TYR A 13 -21.11 -2.54 14.04
C TYR A 13 -20.44 -1.63 13.01
N ASN A 14 -20.60 -0.34 13.25
CA ASN A 14 -19.72 0.71 12.76
C ASN A 14 -18.28 0.44 13.28
N ARG A 15 -17.62 -0.56 12.68
CA ARG A 15 -16.24 -0.93 12.97
C ARG A 15 -15.38 0.14 12.32
N GLN A 16 -15.09 1.18 13.10
CA GLN A 16 -14.06 2.15 12.75
C GLN A 16 -12.82 1.37 12.29
N PRO A 17 -12.27 1.65 11.11
CA PRO A 17 -11.10 0.93 10.63
C PRO A 17 -9.97 1.12 11.64
N THR A 18 -9.59 0.04 12.33
CA THR A 18 -8.51 0.09 13.31
C THR A 18 -7.22 0.40 12.56
N VAL A 19 -6.63 1.58 12.80
CA VAL A 19 -5.36 1.99 12.17
C VAL A 19 -4.26 1.02 12.60
N ARG A 20 -3.90 0.09 11.72
CA ARG A 20 -2.89 -0.95 11.97
C ARG A 20 -1.50 -0.30 11.87
N LYS A 21 -0.79 -0.18 12.99
CA LYS A 21 0.57 0.42 13.04
C LYS A 21 1.63 -0.68 13.09
N LYS A 22 2.78 -0.54 12.41
CA LYS A 22 3.91 -1.49 12.53
C LYS A 22 4.28 -1.73 14.01
N ARG A 23 4.51 -3.00 14.39
CA ARG A 23 4.70 -3.43 15.79
C ARG A 23 5.79 -2.61 16.50
N ARG A 24 5.41 -1.93 17.58
CA ARG A 24 6.35 -1.37 18.57
C ARG A 24 6.77 -2.37 19.64
N VAL A 25 5.98 -3.43 19.83
CA VAL A 25 6.16 -4.49 20.82
C VAL A 25 6.01 -5.86 20.18
N THR A 26 6.63 -6.89 20.75
CA THR A 26 6.51 -8.27 20.27
C THR A 26 5.09 -8.81 20.44
N ALA A 27 4.75 -9.93 19.76
CA ALA A 27 3.42 -10.54 19.89
C ALA A 27 3.13 -10.99 21.32
N ALA A 28 4.12 -11.60 21.98
CA ALA A 28 4.04 -12.06 23.36
C ALA A 28 3.87 -10.90 24.36
N GLU A 29 4.54 -9.77 24.14
CA GLU A 29 4.33 -8.56 24.94
C GLU A 29 2.95 -7.96 24.70
N GLY A 30 2.51 -7.86 23.44
CA GLY A 30 1.18 -7.38 23.10
C GLY A 30 0.07 -8.23 23.70
N ALA A 31 0.25 -9.56 23.73
CA ALA A 31 -0.68 -10.48 24.38
C ALA A 31 -0.76 -10.25 25.90
N ARG A 32 0.39 -10.09 26.56
CA ARG A 32 0.46 -9.79 28.00
C ARG A 32 -0.22 -8.48 28.37
N ILE A 33 -0.08 -7.44 27.53
CA ILE A 33 -0.68 -6.12 27.78
C ILE A 33 -2.19 -6.13 27.52
N THR A 34 -2.64 -6.82 26.47
CA THR A 34 -4.03 -6.75 26.00
C THR A 34 -4.92 -7.88 26.52
N GLY A 35 -4.33 -8.93 27.11
CA GLY A 35 -5.04 -10.15 27.50
C GLY A 35 -5.51 -11.01 26.31
N LEU A 36 -5.16 -10.63 25.07
CA LEU A 36 -5.52 -11.37 23.86
C LEU A 36 -4.51 -12.47 23.55
N SER A 37 -4.92 -13.45 22.74
CA SER A 37 -3.96 -14.45 22.23
C SER A 37 -2.94 -13.83 21.29
N GLU A 38 -1.71 -14.34 21.30
CA GLU A 38 -0.64 -13.87 20.42
C GLU A 38 -1.05 -13.88 18.94
N ARG A 39 -1.78 -14.92 18.50
CA ARG A 39 -2.30 -15.04 17.13
C ARG A 39 -3.26 -13.90 16.77
N HIS A 40 -4.07 -13.45 17.72
CA HIS A 40 -4.98 -12.33 17.51
C HIS A 40 -4.20 -11.01 17.42
N VAL A 41 -3.25 -10.78 18.33
CA VAL A 41 -2.34 -9.63 18.29
C VAL A 41 -1.57 -9.58 16.96
N VAL A 42 -1.12 -10.73 16.46
CA VAL A 42 -0.41 -10.81 15.18
C VAL A 42 -1.25 -10.27 14.03
N ARG A 43 -2.52 -10.66 13.99
CA ARG A 43 -3.47 -10.24 12.96
C ARG A 43 -3.81 -8.76 13.05
N LEU A 44 -4.04 -8.24 14.26
CA LEU A 44 -4.34 -6.82 14.47
C LEU A 44 -3.22 -5.91 13.98
N VAL A 45 -1.98 -6.36 14.13
CA VAL A 45 -0.81 -5.54 13.78
C VAL A 45 -0.24 -5.88 12.40
N ALA A 46 -0.81 -6.83 11.68
CA ALA A 46 -0.39 -7.15 10.32
C ALA A 46 -0.69 -5.97 9.39
N GLN A 47 0.32 -5.51 8.64
CA GLN A 47 0.15 -4.50 7.61
C GLN A 47 -0.73 -5.03 6.49
N GLU A 48 -1.65 -4.20 5.98
CA GLU A 48 -2.46 -4.58 4.82
C GLU A 48 -1.61 -4.66 3.56
N ARG A 49 -1.96 -5.59 2.68
CA ARG A 49 -1.24 -5.77 1.41
C ARG A 49 -1.28 -4.50 0.56
N SER A 50 -2.43 -3.83 0.50
CA SER A 50 -2.63 -2.56 -0.22
C SER A 50 -1.70 -1.48 0.30
N GLU A 51 -1.66 -1.28 1.62
CA GLU A 51 -0.79 -0.32 2.28
C GLU A 51 0.69 -0.62 2.02
N TRP A 52 1.09 -1.88 2.11
CA TRP A 52 2.46 -2.29 1.80
C TRP A 52 2.84 -1.99 0.34
N LEU A 53 1.94 -2.29 -0.60
CA LEU A 53 2.15 -1.97 -2.02
C LEU A 53 2.29 -0.47 -2.24
N ALA A 54 1.45 0.35 -1.60
CA ALA A 54 1.53 1.80 -1.65
C ALA A 54 2.85 2.33 -1.06
N GLU A 55 3.29 1.81 0.09
CA GLU A 55 4.60 2.15 0.66
C GLU A 55 5.75 1.78 -0.28
N GLN A 56 5.69 0.62 -0.94
CA GLN A 56 6.71 0.22 -1.92
C GLN A 56 6.69 1.13 -3.15
N ALA A 57 5.51 1.53 -3.64
CA ALA A 57 5.38 2.49 -4.74
C ALA A 57 5.98 3.85 -4.35
N ALA A 58 5.61 4.40 -3.20
CA ALA A 58 6.16 5.64 -2.68
C ALA A 58 7.68 5.58 -2.45
N ARG A 59 8.21 4.43 -2.02
CA ARG A 59 9.66 4.23 -1.90
C ARG A 59 10.36 4.29 -3.25
N ARG A 60 9.81 3.61 -4.26
CA ARG A 60 10.36 3.60 -5.62
C ARG A 60 10.31 5.00 -6.25
N GLU A 61 9.22 5.71 -6.04
CA GLU A 61 9.06 7.08 -6.52
C GLU A 61 10.05 8.04 -5.86
N ARG A 62 10.30 7.93 -4.55
CA ARG A 62 11.34 8.72 -3.88
C ARG A 62 12.74 8.47 -4.44
N ILE A 63 13.07 7.21 -4.74
CA ILE A 63 14.37 6.86 -5.34
C ILE A 63 14.51 7.51 -6.72
N ARG A 64 13.45 7.44 -7.54
CA ARG A 64 13.43 8.07 -8.86
C ARG A 64 13.51 9.59 -8.73
N ALA A 65 12.74 10.22 -7.85
CA ALA A 65 12.76 11.67 -7.64
C ALA A 65 14.16 12.17 -7.29
N TYR A 66 14.80 11.51 -6.32
CA TYR A 66 16.14 11.87 -5.88
C TYR A 66 17.19 11.75 -7.00
N HIS A 67 17.03 10.78 -7.91
CA HIS A 67 17.97 10.61 -9.03
C HIS A 67 17.61 11.52 -10.23
N ASP A 68 16.38 11.42 -10.72
CA ASP A 68 15.95 12.03 -11.98
C ASP A 68 15.56 13.51 -11.82
N ASP A 69 14.88 13.88 -10.73
CA ASP A 69 14.39 15.26 -10.54
C ASP A 69 15.47 16.13 -9.88
N GLU A 70 16.21 15.59 -8.91
CA GLU A 70 17.29 16.30 -8.22
C GLU A 70 18.66 16.14 -8.92
N GLY A 71 18.77 15.26 -9.93
CA GLY A 71 19.98 15.10 -10.75
C GLY A 71 21.14 14.35 -10.10
N HIS A 72 20.90 13.61 -9.01
CA HIS A 72 21.95 12.85 -8.33
C HIS A 72 22.39 11.61 -9.11
N SER A 73 23.67 11.27 -9.01
CA SER A 73 24.20 10.04 -9.61
C SER A 73 23.73 8.78 -8.87
N TRP A 74 23.62 7.65 -9.57
CA TRP A 74 23.23 6.37 -8.95
C TRP A 74 24.05 5.96 -7.71
N PRO A 75 25.39 6.13 -7.65
CA PRO A 75 26.16 5.85 -6.43
C PRO A 75 25.76 6.73 -5.25
N GLN A 76 25.44 8.01 -5.50
CA GLN A 76 24.97 8.93 -4.46
C GLN A 76 23.59 8.53 -3.96
N THR A 77 22.68 8.18 -4.87
CA THR A 77 21.36 7.65 -4.53
C THR A 77 21.48 6.36 -3.70
N ALA A 78 22.37 5.44 -4.09
CA ALA A 78 22.66 4.21 -3.33
C ALA A 78 23.11 4.51 -1.89
N LYS A 79 24.04 5.45 -1.73
CA LYS A 79 24.51 5.91 -0.41
C LYS A 79 23.39 6.57 0.40
N HIS A 80 22.59 7.43 -0.22
CA HIS A 80 21.49 8.15 0.44
C HIS A 80 20.44 7.19 1.01
N PHE A 81 20.05 6.17 0.24
CA PHE A 81 19.04 5.19 0.67
C PHE A 81 19.60 3.98 1.43
N GLY A 82 20.92 3.86 1.58
CA GLY A 82 21.58 2.72 2.22
C GLY A 82 21.33 1.40 1.47
N LEU A 83 21.31 1.42 0.14
CA LEU A 83 21.00 0.27 -0.71
C LEU A 83 22.14 -0.04 -1.68
N HIS A 84 22.19 -1.28 -2.17
CA HIS A 84 23.11 -1.64 -3.24
C HIS A 84 22.76 -0.92 -4.55
N LEU A 85 23.79 -0.56 -5.33
CA LEU A 85 23.67 0.20 -6.58
C LEU A 85 22.63 -0.40 -7.55
N ASP A 86 22.69 -1.71 -7.78
CA ASP A 86 21.77 -2.39 -8.70
C ASP A 86 20.33 -2.42 -8.19
N THR A 87 20.15 -2.45 -6.86
CA THR A 87 18.81 -2.38 -6.26
C THR A 87 18.19 -1.02 -6.54
N VAL A 88 18.94 0.06 -6.38
CA VAL A 88 18.46 1.41 -6.63
C VAL A 88 18.13 1.63 -8.11
N LYS A 89 19.00 1.18 -9.02
CA LYS A 89 18.73 1.22 -10.47
C LYS A 89 17.42 0.50 -10.81
N ARG A 90 17.27 -0.76 -10.37
CA ARG A 90 16.05 -1.55 -10.63
C ARG A 90 14.79 -0.89 -10.08
N LEU A 91 14.86 -0.31 -8.88
CA LEU A 91 13.74 0.39 -8.26
C LEU A 91 13.38 1.68 -9.01
N GLY A 92 14.38 2.45 -9.44
CA GLY A 92 14.18 3.66 -10.25
C GLY A 92 13.57 3.35 -11.62
N TYR A 93 14.08 2.34 -12.33
CA TYR A 93 13.48 1.91 -13.61
C TYR A 93 12.02 1.48 -13.45
N ARG A 94 11.72 0.75 -12.37
CA ARG A 94 10.35 0.34 -12.07
C ARG A 94 9.44 1.54 -11.78
N ALA A 95 9.93 2.54 -11.04
CA ALA A 95 9.18 3.77 -10.79
C ALA A 95 8.84 4.51 -12.09
N ARG A 96 9.80 4.61 -13.03
CA ARG A 96 9.56 5.22 -14.35
C ARG A 96 8.46 4.49 -15.11
N LYS A 97 8.48 3.15 -15.13
CA LYS A 97 7.46 2.35 -15.79
C LYS A 97 6.08 2.55 -15.16
N GLU A 98 6.01 2.61 -13.83
CA GLU A 98 4.74 2.81 -13.13
C GLU A 98 4.17 4.22 -13.36
N ARG A 99 5.00 5.27 -13.38
CA ARG A 99 4.59 6.63 -13.77
C ARG A 99 4.08 6.71 -15.21
N ALA A 100 4.76 6.07 -16.15
CA ALA A 100 4.29 6.01 -17.53
C ALA A 100 2.93 5.31 -17.64
N ALA A 101 2.74 4.19 -16.94
CA ALA A 101 1.46 3.48 -16.91
C ALA A 101 0.33 4.29 -16.25
N GLU A 102 0.63 5.03 -15.17
CA GLU A 102 -0.33 5.95 -14.53
C GLU A 102 -0.73 7.09 -15.47
N GLN A 103 0.22 7.68 -16.19
CA GLN A 103 -0.05 8.73 -17.19
C GLN A 103 -0.88 8.21 -18.35
N GLU A 104 -0.59 7.01 -18.86
CA GLU A 104 -1.37 6.37 -19.91
C GLU A 104 -2.80 6.04 -19.44
N ALA A 105 -2.96 5.51 -18.23
CA ALA A 105 -4.27 5.25 -17.64
C ALA A 105 -5.07 6.53 -17.42
N ALA A 106 -4.42 7.61 -16.94
CA ALA A 106 -5.04 8.91 -16.79
C ALA A 106 -5.44 9.52 -18.15
N GLN A 107 -4.59 9.42 -19.16
CA GLN A 107 -4.90 9.87 -20.51
C GLN A 107 -6.07 9.08 -21.11
N LYS A 108 -6.09 7.76 -20.93
CA LYS A 108 -7.21 6.92 -21.37
C LYS A 108 -8.51 7.31 -20.66
N ALA A 109 -8.47 7.51 -19.34
CA ALA A 109 -9.63 7.94 -18.57
C ALA A 109 -10.12 9.33 -18.99
N HIS A 110 -9.22 10.27 -19.26
CA HIS A 110 -9.57 11.59 -19.82
C HIS A 110 -10.23 11.45 -21.19
N ASN A 111 -9.64 10.67 -22.11
CA ASN A 111 -10.20 10.44 -23.43
C ASN A 111 -11.59 9.76 -23.38
N GLU A 112 -11.80 8.85 -22.44
CA GLU A 112 -13.07 8.16 -22.22
C GLU A 112 -14.13 9.09 -21.60
N ALA A 113 -13.72 10.00 -20.72
CA ALA A 113 -14.60 11.05 -20.19
C ALA A 113 -15.02 12.06 -21.28
N ASP A 114 -14.10 12.38 -22.20
CA ASP A 114 -14.36 13.31 -23.31
C ASP A 114 -15.19 12.69 -24.44
N ASN A 115 -15.14 11.36 -24.61
CA ASN A 115 -15.92 10.65 -25.60
C ASN A 115 -16.75 9.53 -24.94
N PRO A 116 -17.88 9.88 -24.31
CA PRO A 116 -18.71 8.90 -23.63
C PRO A 116 -19.23 7.85 -24.61
N PRO A 117 -19.35 6.58 -24.19
CA PRO A 117 -19.87 5.53 -25.06
C PRO A 117 -21.28 5.88 -25.52
N LEU A 118 -21.51 5.78 -26.83
CA LEU A 118 -22.84 5.89 -27.42
C LEU A 118 -23.63 4.66 -26.98
N PHE A 119 -24.52 4.86 -26.00
CA PHE A 119 -25.56 3.89 -25.63
C PHE A 119 -26.64 3.82 -26.71
#